data_AF-A0A958XSU3-F1
#
_entry.id   AF-A0A958XSU3-F1
#
_cell.length_a   1.000
_cell.length_b   1.000
_cell.length_c   1.000
_cell.angle_alpha   90.00
_cell.angle_beta   90.00
_cell.angle_gamma   90.00
#
_symmetry.space_group_name_H-M   'P 1'
#
loop_
_entity.id
_entity.type
_entity.pdbx_description
1 polymer ?
#
loop_
_entity_poly.entity_id
_entity_poly.type
_entity_poly.pdbx_seq_one_letter_code
_entity_poly.pdbx_strand_id
1 'polypeptide(L)'
;AIDAAGGAPFLLYGDNYGQAGAVEHLSKRLPAGAEAVSFSDAYRLWAPDRIDPAIQTLIYINDGEAPGKDVQNLFAEIQLIGRIENPLAREHGTGVWLCRQPRGDFAAFWAERVRQVKAVLR
;
A
#
# COMPACT_ATOMS: atom_id res chain seq x y z
N ALA A 1 -2.05 -10.85 -6.03
CA ALA A 1 -1.33 -9.61 -5.70
C ALA A 1 0.08 -9.90 -5.22
N ILE A 2 0.26 -10.67 -4.14
CA ILE A 2 1.57 -11.07 -3.60
C ILE A 2 2.43 -11.75 -4.67
N ASP A 3 1.88 -12.72 -5.41
CA ASP A 3 2.61 -13.39 -6.50
C ASP A 3 3.05 -12.42 -7.61
N ALA A 4 2.31 -11.33 -7.83
CA ALA A 4 2.63 -10.33 -8.85
C ALA A 4 3.80 -9.42 -8.44
N ALA A 5 4.06 -9.27 -7.13
CA ALA A 5 5.27 -8.61 -6.64
C ALA A 5 6.54 -9.49 -6.84
N GLY A 6 6.35 -10.78 -7.13
CA GLY A 6 7.45 -11.74 -7.28
C GLY A 6 8.15 -12.02 -5.94
N GLY A 7 9.44 -12.38 -6.00
CA GLY A 7 10.28 -12.64 -4.83
C GLY A 7 10.95 -11.39 -4.23
N ALA A 8 10.67 -10.20 -4.78
CA ALA A 8 11.25 -8.95 -4.29
C ALA A 8 10.51 -8.46 -3.03
N PRO A 9 11.19 -7.79 -2.09
CA PRO A 9 10.54 -7.19 -0.93
C PRO A 9 9.58 -6.07 -1.37
N PHE A 10 8.42 -6.00 -0.73
CA PHE A 10 7.36 -5.04 -1.06
C PHE A 10 6.69 -4.49 0.19
N LEU A 11 6.13 -3.29 0.08
CA LEU A 11 5.18 -2.75 1.05
C LEU A 11 3.76 -2.95 0.52
N LEU A 12 2.82 -3.30 1.40
CA LEU A 12 1.41 -3.36 1.05
C LEU A 12 0.65 -2.26 1.78
N TYR A 13 0.02 -1.37 1.03
CA TYR A 13 -0.72 -0.24 1.58
C TYR A 13 -2.19 -0.32 1.19
N GLY A 14 -3.07 -0.27 2.19
CA GLY A 14 -4.50 -0.05 2.01
C GLY A 14 -4.88 1.40 2.32
N ASP A 15 -5.65 2.03 1.45
CA ASP A 15 -6.14 3.40 1.64
C ASP A 15 -7.05 3.52 2.87
N ASN A 16 -7.76 2.43 3.21
CA ASN A 16 -8.56 2.33 4.42
C ASN A 16 -8.19 1.11 5.29
N TYR A 17 -8.61 1.13 6.56
CA TYR A 17 -8.29 0.08 7.54
C TYR A 17 -8.93 -1.27 7.21
N GLY A 18 -10.09 -1.27 6.53
CA GLY A 18 -10.78 -2.47 6.09
C GLY A 18 -9.98 -3.23 5.03
N GLN A 19 -9.39 -2.50 4.08
CA GLN A 19 -8.51 -3.06 3.05
C GLN A 19 -7.23 -3.65 3.66
N ALA A 20 -6.56 -2.89 4.52
CA ALA A 20 -5.35 -3.36 5.20
C ALA A 20 -5.62 -4.61 6.04
N GLY A 21 -6.69 -4.58 6.84
CA GLY A 21 -7.12 -5.72 7.65
C GLY A 21 -7.57 -6.93 6.83
N ALA A 22 -8.27 -6.72 5.72
CA ALA A 22 -8.67 -7.81 4.83
C ALA A 22 -7.44 -8.52 4.26
N VAL A 23 -6.43 -7.78 3.81
CA VAL A 23 -5.21 -8.40 3.30
C VAL A 23 -4.44 -9.11 4.40
N GLU A 24 -4.24 -8.47 5.54
CA GLU A 24 -3.51 -9.06 6.67
C GLU A 24 -4.17 -10.38 7.11
N HIS A 25 -5.50 -10.41 7.17
CA HIS A 25 -6.27 -11.58 7.58
C HIS A 25 -6.32 -12.68 6.49
N LEU A 26 -6.56 -12.30 5.23
CA LEU A 26 -6.82 -13.26 4.15
C LEU A 26 -5.57 -13.78 3.46
N SER A 27 -4.43 -13.09 3.58
CA SER A 27 -3.20 -13.50 2.88
C SER A 27 -2.57 -14.79 3.42
N LYS A 28 -3.15 -15.42 4.46
CA LYS A 28 -2.73 -16.65 5.16
C LYS A 28 -1.32 -16.64 5.77
N ARG A 29 -0.39 -15.86 5.22
CA ARG A 29 0.87 -15.31 5.76
C ARG A 29 1.45 -14.39 4.67
N LEU A 30 1.72 -13.14 5.00
CA LEU A 30 2.61 -12.33 4.17
C LEU A 30 4.02 -12.96 4.16
N PRO A 31 4.79 -12.80 3.08
CA PRO A 31 6.21 -13.14 3.09
C PRO A 31 6.94 -12.48 4.26
N ALA A 32 7.98 -13.13 4.77
CA ALA A 32 8.78 -12.56 5.86
C ALA A 32 9.30 -11.17 5.46
N GLY A 33 9.03 -10.16 6.30
CA GLY A 33 9.42 -8.77 6.05
C GLY A 33 8.42 -7.93 5.24
N ALA A 34 7.29 -8.51 4.80
CA ALA A 34 6.18 -7.74 4.21
C ALA A 34 5.12 -7.44 5.28
N GLU A 35 4.70 -6.18 5.35
CA GLU A 35 3.68 -5.68 6.28
C GLU A 35 2.51 -5.06 5.51
N ALA A 36 1.30 -5.29 6.01
CA ALA A 36 0.10 -4.57 5.57
C ALA A 36 -0.04 -3.30 6.42
N VAL A 37 0.00 -2.15 5.76
CA VAL A 37 -0.01 -0.84 6.41
C VAL A 37 -1.16 0.01 5.89
N SER A 38 -1.59 0.98 6.70
CA SER A 38 -2.54 2.01 6.31
C SER A 38 -2.38 3.23 7.19
N PHE A 39 -2.81 4.39 6.70
CA PHE A 39 -2.93 5.61 7.50
C PHE A 39 -4.34 5.84 8.06
N SER A 40 -5.26 4.89 7.85
CA SER A 40 -6.60 4.91 8.45
C SER A 40 -6.58 4.36 9.89
N ASP A 41 -7.30 5.02 10.79
CA ASP A 41 -7.60 4.56 12.16
C ASP A 41 -6.38 4.03 12.93
N ALA A 42 -6.48 2.82 13.50
CA ALA A 42 -5.46 2.23 14.35
C ALA A 42 -4.20 1.81 13.56
N TYR A 43 -4.32 1.44 12.27
CA TYR A 43 -3.17 1.11 11.43
C TYR A 43 -2.17 2.26 11.36
N ARG A 44 -2.65 3.50 11.42
CA ARG A 44 -1.80 4.68 11.47
C ARG A 44 -0.81 4.67 12.63
N LEU A 45 -1.21 4.16 13.80
CA LEU A 45 -0.35 4.04 14.98
C LEU A 45 0.72 2.97 14.79
N TRP A 46 0.37 1.91 14.05
CA TRP A 46 1.22 0.74 13.83
C TRP A 46 2.10 0.85 12.59
N ALA A 47 1.83 1.81 11.69
CA ALA A 47 2.65 2.06 10.52
C ALA A 47 4.13 2.27 10.93
N PRO A 48 5.09 1.52 10.35
CA PRO A 48 6.49 1.62 10.75
C PRO A 48 7.06 2.99 10.39
N ASP A 49 7.88 3.57 11.26
CA ASP A 49 8.47 4.89 11.00
C ASP A 49 9.46 4.87 9.84
N ARG A 50 10.01 3.69 9.51
CA ARG A 50 10.94 3.45 8.40
C ARG A 50 10.67 2.09 7.79
N ILE A 51 10.90 1.97 6.49
CA ILE A 51 10.91 0.70 5.75
C ILE A 51 12.34 0.39 5.31
N ASP A 52 12.60 -0.88 4.98
CA ASP A 52 13.88 -1.29 4.37
C ASP A 52 14.10 -0.53 3.04
N PRO A 53 15.22 0.18 2.86
CA PRO A 53 15.57 0.85 1.60
C PRO A 53 15.60 -0.07 0.36
N ALA A 54 15.74 -1.38 0.56
CA ALA A 54 15.65 -2.37 -0.51
C ALA A 54 14.21 -2.55 -1.05
N ILE A 55 13.18 -2.08 -0.34
CA ILE A 55 11.80 -2.10 -0.83
C ILE A 55 11.65 -1.07 -1.94
N GLN A 56 11.37 -1.55 -3.15
CA GLN A 56 11.18 -0.74 -4.36
C GLN A 56 9.81 -1.01 -5.03
N THR A 57 8.99 -1.83 -4.38
CA THR A 57 7.67 -2.26 -4.87
C THR A 57 6.61 -1.88 -3.84
N LEU A 58 5.52 -1.29 -4.31
CA LEU A 58 4.32 -1.00 -3.53
C LEU A 58 3.13 -1.75 -4.13
N ILE A 59 2.46 -2.56 -3.32
CA ILE A 59 1.11 -3.02 -3.61
C ILE A 59 0.16 -2.01 -3.00
N TYR A 60 -0.53 -1.23 -3.84
CA TYR A 60 -1.41 -0.15 -3.42
C TYR A 60 -2.87 -0.56 -3.66
N ILE A 61 -3.67 -0.52 -2.61
CA ILE A 61 -5.11 -0.82 -2.65
C ILE A 61 -5.84 0.48 -2.39
N ASN A 62 -6.72 0.88 -3.31
CA ASN A 62 -7.50 2.11 -3.15
C ASN A 62 -8.86 2.06 -3.83
N ASP A 63 -9.75 2.94 -3.38
CA ASP A 63 -11.13 3.03 -3.86
C ASP A 63 -11.29 3.92 -5.10
N GLY A 64 -10.18 4.49 -5.59
CA GLY A 64 -10.18 5.35 -6.78
C GLY A 64 -10.14 4.57 -8.10
N GLU A 65 -10.57 5.23 -9.17
CA GLU A 65 -10.40 4.71 -10.54
C GLU A 65 -8.92 4.57 -10.93
N ALA A 66 -8.05 5.37 -10.31
CA ALA A 66 -6.59 5.37 -10.45
C ALA A 66 -5.91 5.60 -9.08
N PRO A 67 -4.60 5.33 -8.94
CA PRO A 67 -3.87 5.65 -7.72
C PRO A 67 -3.83 7.16 -7.43
N GLY A 68 -3.60 7.53 -6.16
CA GLY A 68 -3.44 8.92 -5.75
C GLY A 68 -2.31 9.65 -6.49
N LYS A 69 -2.39 10.97 -6.61
CA LYS A 69 -1.41 11.77 -7.38
C LYS A 69 0.01 11.66 -6.82
N ASP A 70 0.14 11.50 -5.51
CA ASP A 70 1.43 11.26 -4.85
C ASP A 70 2.02 9.90 -5.25
N VAL A 71 1.23 8.83 -5.28
CA VAL A 71 1.66 7.51 -5.79
C VAL A 71 2.06 7.60 -7.27
N GLN A 72 1.26 8.29 -8.08
CA GLN A 72 1.58 8.52 -9.50
C GLN A 72 2.89 9.26 -9.73
N ASN A 73 3.19 10.24 -8.88
CA ASN A 73 4.43 11.00 -8.95
C ASN A 73 5.62 10.22 -8.35
N LEU A 74 5.35 9.26 -7.48
CA LEU A 74 6.38 8.49 -6.79
C LEU A 74 6.91 7.33 -7.62
N PHE A 75 6.07 6.69 -8.45
CA PHE A 75 6.46 5.51 -9.24
C PHE A 75 6.48 5.77 -10.74
N ALA A 76 7.44 5.17 -11.43
CA ALA A 76 7.51 5.23 -12.90
C ALA A 76 6.61 4.19 -13.56
N GLU A 77 6.39 3.06 -12.89
CA GLU A 77 5.56 1.97 -13.37
C GLU A 77 4.39 1.72 -12.42
N ILE A 78 3.17 1.74 -12.96
CA ILE A 78 1.93 1.55 -12.21
C ILE A 78 1.00 0.68 -13.06
N GLN A 79 0.64 -0.49 -12.54
CA GLN A 79 -0.20 -1.46 -13.25
C GLN A 79 -1.39 -1.87 -12.38
N LEU A 80 -2.61 -1.82 -12.92
CA LEU A 80 -3.77 -2.45 -12.30
C LEU A 80 -3.64 -3.97 -12.40
N ILE A 81 -3.65 -4.67 -11.27
CA ILE A 81 -3.52 -6.13 -11.21
C ILE A 81 -4.77 -6.83 -10.68
N GLY A 82 -5.78 -6.08 -10.25
CA GLY A 82 -7.08 -6.61 -9.84
C GLY A 82 -8.08 -5.50 -9.48
N ARG A 83 -9.37 -5.81 -9.55
CA ARG A 83 -10.45 -4.89 -9.16
C ARG A 83 -11.65 -5.68 -8.64
N ILE A 84 -12.38 -5.12 -7.69
CA ILE A 84 -13.68 -5.66 -7.25
C ILE A 84 -14.76 -5.22 -8.26
N GLU A 85 -15.25 -6.17 -9.05
CA GLU A 85 -16.22 -5.90 -10.14
C GLU A 85 -17.67 -6.22 -9.77
N ASN A 86 -17.93 -6.84 -8.61
CA ASN A 86 -19.29 -7.16 -8.20
C ASN A 86 -20.04 -5.86 -7.87
N PRO A 87 -21.10 -5.49 -8.62
CA PRO A 87 -21.81 -4.22 -8.41
C PRO A 87 -22.57 -4.16 -7.08
N LEU A 88 -22.78 -5.30 -6.41
CA LEU A 88 -23.41 -5.38 -5.09
C LEU A 88 -22.39 -5.32 -3.94
N ALA A 89 -21.09 -5.30 -4.23
CA ALA A 89 -20.07 -5.18 -3.20
C ALA A 89 -20.05 -3.75 -2.63
N ARG A 90 -19.89 -3.63 -1.31
CA ARG A 90 -19.68 -2.33 -0.66
C ARG A 90 -18.41 -1.63 -1.19
N GLU A 91 -17.36 -2.41 -1.39
CA GLU A 91 -16.06 -1.98 -1.94
C GLU A 91 -16.04 -2.12 -3.48
N HIS A 92 -17.18 -1.98 -4.15
CA HIS A 92 -17.23 -2.05 -5.62
C HIS A 92 -16.34 -0.98 -6.23
N GLY A 93 -15.49 -1.39 -7.17
CA GLY A 93 -14.54 -0.52 -7.83
C GLY A 93 -13.17 -0.44 -7.13
N THR A 94 -12.99 -0.93 -5.90
CA THR A 94 -11.67 -0.94 -5.25
C THR A 94 -10.65 -1.69 -6.11
N GLY A 95 -9.53 -1.02 -6.42
CA GLY A 95 -8.46 -1.50 -7.27
C GLY A 95 -7.24 -1.95 -6.47
N VAL A 96 -6.51 -2.92 -7.02
CA VAL A 96 -5.19 -3.34 -6.55
C VAL A 96 -4.16 -3.03 -7.61
N TRP A 97 -3.16 -2.24 -7.25
CA TRP A 97 -2.14 -1.72 -8.15
C TRP A 97 -0.75 -2.21 -7.75
N LEU A 98 0.02 -2.64 -8.74
CA LEU A 98 1.44 -2.93 -8.60
C LEU A 98 2.24 -1.71 -9.05
N CYS A 99 2.91 -1.05 -8.11
CA CYS A 99 3.73 0.13 -8.36
C CYS A 99 5.21 -0.23 -8.21
N ARG A 100 6.03 0.09 -9.22
CA ARG A 100 7.44 -0.26 -9.31
C ARG A 100 8.27 0.90 -9.86
N GLN A 101 9.59 0.77 -9.74
CA GLN A 101 10.55 1.76 -10.23
C GLN A 101 10.28 3.14 -9.63
N PRO A 102 10.45 3.33 -8.31
CA PRO A 102 10.25 4.63 -7.71
C PRO A 102 11.19 5.65 -8.36
N ARG A 103 10.67 6.86 -8.58
CA ARG A 103 11.37 7.97 -9.23
C ARG A 103 12.37 8.66 -8.30
N GLY A 104 12.39 8.27 -7.03
CA GLY A 104 13.29 8.77 -6.00
C GLY A 104 13.37 7.78 -4.84
N ASP A 105 13.88 8.25 -3.69
CA ASP A 105 14.03 7.42 -2.50
C ASP A 105 12.66 7.15 -1.85
N PHE A 106 12.14 5.94 -2.08
CA PHE A 106 10.85 5.51 -1.54
C PHE A 106 10.87 5.41 0.00
N ALA A 107 11.97 4.94 0.59
CA ALA A 107 12.07 4.81 2.04
C ALA A 107 12.11 6.18 2.73
N ALA A 108 12.80 7.17 2.14
CA ALA A 108 12.77 8.54 2.63
C ALA A 108 11.39 9.19 2.48
N PHE A 109 10.72 8.98 1.33
CA PHE A 109 9.34 9.45 1.12
C PHE A 109 8.39 8.87 2.18
N TRP A 110 8.49 7.56 2.44
CA TRP A 110 7.69 6.88 3.45
C TRP A 110 7.91 7.48 4.84
N ALA A 111 9.16 7.58 5.28
CA ALA A 111 9.49 8.11 6.60
C ALA A 111 8.95 9.53 6.82
N GLU A 112 9.04 10.39 5.80
CA GLU A 112 8.47 11.73 5.85
C GLU A 112 6.94 11.72 5.93
N ARG A 113 6.29 10.84 5.15
CA ARG A 113 4.82 10.73 5.19
C ARG A 113 4.32 10.22 6.54
N VAL A 114 4.95 9.19 7.11
CA VAL A 114 4.59 8.67 8.45
C VAL A 114 4.75 9.76 9.51
N ARG A 115 5.85 10.52 9.46
CA ARG A 115 6.09 11.65 10.36
C ARG A 115 4.95 12.68 10.30
N GLN A 116 4.50 13.06 9.10
CA GLN A 116 3.39 14.00 8.91
C GLN A 116 2.07 13.44 9.45
N VAL A 117 1.77 12.20 9.11
CA VAL A 117 0.51 11.53 9.48
C VAL A 117 0.41 11.25 10.99
N LYS A 118 1.53 10.95 11.66
CA LYS A 118 1.57 10.77 13.12
C LYS A 118 1.63 12.09 13.89
N ALA A 119 2.08 13.19 13.28
CA ALA A 119 2.15 14.48 13.96
C ALA A 119 0.77 15.02 14.40
N VAL A 120 -0.30 14.64 13.70
CA VAL A 120 -1.68 15.06 14.01
C VAL A 120 -2.36 14.26 15.13
N LEU A 121 -1.67 13.25 15.67
CA LEU A 121 -2.15 12.44 16.81
C LEU A 121 -1.73 13.02 18.17
N ARG A 122 -1.07 14.18 18.18
CA ARG A 122 -0.59 14.86 19.38
C ARG A 122 -1.64 15.75 20.02
#